data_AF-A0A3N5XSY9-F1
#
_entry.id   AF-A0A3N5XSY9-F1
#
_cell.length_a   1.000
_cell.length_b   1.000
_cell.length_c   1.000
_cell.angle_alpha   90.00
_cell.angle_beta   90.00
_cell.angle_gamma   90.00
#
_symmetry.space_group_name_H-M   'P 1'
#
loop_
_entity.id
_entity.type
_entity.pdbx_description
1 polymer ?
#
loop_
_entity_poly.entity_id
_entity_poly.type
_entity_poly.pdbx_seq_one_letter_code
_entity_poly.pdbx_strand_id
1 'polypeptide(L)'
;PDLIAKYKAKPGSGEPVNHPVMGAMIERMDRGIGPLLAKMDELGLAENTVVVFVSDNGGLEQEQSQAPLRKGKATIYEGGLKVPLAIRWPGVIKPGTRCSTPVISNDLFNTFLEIAGMEHKLKDVDGASLMPLLKQNGGLDRKAIFWHYPHYHHLGFKPAGAVREGDYKLIEWYEETLLKKENQVNLYNVRQDPGETRDLAAEMPGKVADLRAKLHAWRKSVGAQEMTINPNYNPDKAGVREEIQTD
;
A
#
# COMPACT_ATOMS: atom_id res chain seq x y z
N PRO A 1 15.72 -24.65 -11.67
CA PRO A 1 16.42 -25.60 -10.78
C PRO A 1 17.46 -24.94 -9.87
N ASP A 2 18.17 -23.91 -10.36
CA ASP A 2 19.33 -23.35 -9.64
C ASP A 2 19.06 -22.02 -8.86
N LEU A 3 17.85 -21.47 -8.94
CA LEU A 3 17.56 -20.18 -8.29
C LEU A 3 17.60 -20.26 -6.76
N ILE A 4 17.05 -21.33 -6.17
CA ILE A 4 17.08 -21.48 -4.71
C ILE A 4 18.54 -21.60 -4.22
N ALA A 5 19.38 -22.36 -4.92
CA ALA A 5 20.81 -22.48 -4.58
C ALA A 5 21.53 -21.13 -4.69
N LYS A 6 21.28 -20.37 -5.77
CA LYS A 6 21.77 -18.99 -5.93
C LYS A 6 21.44 -18.10 -4.74
N TYR A 7 20.18 -18.13 -4.26
CA TYR A 7 19.76 -17.31 -3.13
C TYR A 7 20.18 -17.87 -1.76
N LYS A 8 20.38 -19.19 -1.63
CA LYS A 8 21.02 -19.81 -0.45
C LYS A 8 22.46 -19.34 -0.27
N ALA A 9 23.18 -19.11 -1.37
CA ALA A 9 24.57 -18.64 -1.34
C ALA A 9 24.73 -17.13 -1.05
N LYS A 10 23.63 -16.37 -0.91
CA LYS A 10 23.71 -14.93 -0.63
C LYS A 10 24.01 -14.67 0.86
N PRO A 11 24.77 -13.61 1.20
CA PRO A 11 24.96 -13.19 2.59
C PRO A 11 23.62 -12.94 3.29
N GLY A 12 23.49 -13.41 4.54
CA GLY A 12 22.27 -13.27 5.34
C GLY A 12 21.10 -14.18 4.92
N SER A 13 21.33 -15.13 4.01
CA SER A 13 20.33 -16.11 3.62
C SER A 13 19.99 -17.06 4.78
N GLY A 14 18.71 -17.30 5.03
CA GLY A 14 18.24 -18.14 6.12
C GLY A 14 18.16 -17.44 7.48
N GLU A 15 18.60 -16.18 7.58
CA GLU A 15 18.26 -15.31 8.70
C GLU A 15 16.73 -15.10 8.75
N PRO A 16 16.15 -14.78 9.92
CA PRO A 16 14.75 -14.39 10.01
C PRO A 16 14.43 -13.34 8.95
N VAL A 17 13.36 -13.56 8.19
CA VAL A 17 12.87 -12.68 7.10
C VAL A 17 13.80 -12.52 5.88
N ASN A 18 14.77 -13.42 5.68
CA ASN A 18 15.61 -13.50 4.47
C ASN A 18 15.51 -14.89 3.83
N HIS A 19 14.36 -15.17 3.22
CA HIS A 19 14.05 -16.51 2.73
C HIS A 19 14.54 -16.73 1.29
N PRO A 20 15.46 -17.67 1.04
CA PRO A 20 16.02 -17.88 -0.30
C PRO A 20 14.98 -18.37 -1.31
N VAL A 21 13.93 -19.05 -0.84
CA VAL A 21 12.80 -19.46 -1.68
C VAL A 21 12.06 -18.24 -2.21
N MET A 22 11.83 -17.23 -1.37
CA MET A 22 11.16 -15.99 -1.80
C MET A 22 11.99 -15.24 -2.84
N GLY A 23 13.31 -15.12 -2.62
CA GLY A 23 14.22 -14.54 -3.63
C GLY A 23 14.15 -15.29 -4.97
N ALA A 24 14.16 -16.63 -4.93
CA ALA A 24 14.03 -17.46 -6.12
C ALA A 24 12.67 -17.30 -6.83
N MET A 25 11.58 -17.12 -6.07
CA MET A 25 10.24 -16.88 -6.63
C MET A 25 10.16 -15.54 -7.34
N ILE A 26 10.70 -14.47 -6.73
CA ILE A 26 10.75 -13.14 -7.34
C ILE A 26 11.55 -13.16 -8.65
N GLU A 27 12.75 -13.76 -8.66
CA GLU A 27 13.54 -13.86 -9.89
C GLU A 27 12.86 -14.74 -10.93
N ARG A 28 12.16 -15.79 -10.52
CA ARG A 28 11.40 -16.62 -11.46
C ARG A 28 10.26 -15.84 -12.11
N MET A 29 9.55 -15.02 -11.34
CA MET A 29 8.51 -14.12 -11.85
C MET A 29 9.11 -13.12 -12.85
N ASP A 30 10.20 -12.45 -12.48
CA ASP A 30 10.91 -11.50 -13.35
C ASP A 30 11.35 -12.14 -14.68
N ARG A 31 11.97 -13.33 -14.62
CA ARG A 31 12.33 -14.12 -15.80
C ARG A 31 11.12 -14.52 -16.65
N GLY A 32 9.93 -14.64 -16.07
CA GLY A 32 8.69 -14.91 -16.78
C GLY A 32 8.12 -13.68 -17.50
N ILE A 33 8.36 -12.48 -16.97
CA ILE A 33 7.94 -11.21 -17.59
C ILE A 33 8.79 -10.91 -18.83
N GLY A 34 10.09 -11.21 -18.81
CA GLY A 34 11.01 -10.95 -19.93
C GLY A 34 10.51 -11.45 -21.29
N PRO A 35 10.18 -12.75 -21.45
CA PRO A 35 9.64 -13.30 -22.69
C PRO A 35 8.32 -12.66 -23.13
N LEU A 36 7.45 -12.26 -22.20
CA LEU A 36 6.21 -11.55 -22.53
C LEU A 36 6.50 -10.19 -23.18
N LEU A 37 7.44 -9.43 -22.60
CA LEU A 37 7.85 -8.15 -23.15
C LEU A 37 8.57 -8.31 -24.50
N ALA A 38 9.50 -9.26 -24.60
CA ALA A 38 10.19 -9.56 -25.85
C ALA A 38 9.19 -9.96 -26.96
N LYS A 39 8.18 -10.78 -26.63
CA LYS A 39 7.18 -11.18 -27.60
C LYS A 39 6.33 -10.01 -28.08
N MET A 40 6.03 -9.06 -27.20
CA MET A 40 5.32 -7.83 -27.55
C MET A 40 6.14 -6.95 -28.50
N ASP A 41 7.46 -6.87 -28.30
CA ASP A 41 8.37 -6.16 -29.21
C ASP A 41 8.46 -6.89 -30.57
N GLU A 42 8.61 -8.22 -30.58
CA GLU A 42 8.63 -9.05 -31.81
C GLU A 42 7.37 -8.88 -32.67
N LEU A 43 6.21 -8.76 -32.03
CA LEU A 43 4.91 -8.60 -32.70
C LEU A 43 4.65 -7.14 -33.12
N GLY A 44 5.55 -6.21 -32.83
CA GLY A 44 5.36 -4.78 -33.12
C GLY A 44 4.25 -4.13 -32.30
N LEU A 45 3.87 -4.70 -31.15
CA LEU A 45 2.77 -4.23 -30.31
C LEU A 45 3.22 -3.22 -29.24
N ALA A 46 4.53 -3.11 -29.00
CA ALA A 46 5.08 -2.37 -27.88
C ALA A 46 4.72 -0.87 -27.88
N GLU A 47 4.72 -0.22 -29.04
CA GLU A 47 4.41 1.22 -29.16
C GLU A 47 2.94 1.56 -28.86
N ASN A 48 2.05 0.57 -28.96
CA ASN A 48 0.60 0.73 -28.71
C ASN A 48 0.14 -0.09 -27.49
N THR A 49 1.06 -0.45 -26.59
CA THR A 49 0.74 -1.20 -25.36
C THR A 49 1.26 -0.47 -24.14
N VAL A 50 0.37 -0.24 -23.17
CA VAL A 50 0.75 0.25 -21.83
C VAL A 50 1.00 -0.95 -20.93
N VAL A 51 2.20 -1.05 -20.39
CA VAL A 51 2.56 -2.10 -19.43
C VAL A 51 2.57 -1.50 -18.03
N VAL A 52 1.77 -2.05 -17.13
CA VAL A 52 1.71 -1.68 -15.71
C VAL A 52 2.12 -2.88 -14.86
N PHE A 53 3.14 -2.71 -14.03
CA PHE A 53 3.53 -3.65 -12.99
C PHE A 53 3.18 -3.05 -11.63
N VAL A 54 2.37 -3.75 -10.84
CA VAL A 54 1.87 -3.30 -9.54
C VAL A 54 1.57 -4.49 -8.61
N SER A 55 1.59 -4.27 -7.30
CA SER A 55 1.11 -5.23 -6.29
C SER A 55 -0.17 -4.73 -5.63
N ASP A 56 -0.98 -5.62 -5.08
CA ASP A 56 -2.23 -5.30 -4.37
C ASP A 56 -1.99 -4.73 -2.96
N ASN A 57 -1.03 -5.29 -2.23
CA ASN A 57 -0.60 -4.86 -0.91
C ASN A 57 0.91 -5.11 -0.69
N GLY A 58 1.42 -4.64 0.45
CA GLY A 58 2.79 -4.90 0.89
C GLY A 58 3.09 -6.38 1.16
N GLY A 59 4.38 -6.73 1.25
CA GLY A 59 4.83 -8.11 1.39
C GLY A 59 4.54 -8.71 2.77
N LEU A 60 4.52 -10.04 2.87
CA LEU A 60 4.37 -10.74 4.15
C LEU A 60 5.70 -10.64 4.94
N GLU A 61 5.71 -9.87 6.03
CA GLU A 61 6.96 -9.55 6.74
C GLU A 61 7.67 -10.78 7.32
N GLN A 62 6.93 -11.85 7.62
CA GLN A 62 7.44 -13.13 8.11
C GLN A 62 8.30 -13.86 7.06
N GLU A 63 8.02 -13.62 5.77
CA GLU A 63 8.66 -14.29 4.63
C GLU A 63 9.75 -13.44 3.98
N GLN A 64 9.67 -12.12 4.09
CA GLN A 64 10.72 -11.25 3.59
C GLN A 64 10.67 -9.88 4.27
N SER A 65 11.84 -9.37 4.63
CA SER A 65 11.99 -8.03 5.20
C SER A 65 11.35 -6.97 4.29
N GLN A 66 10.56 -6.09 4.91
CA GLN A 66 10.02 -4.89 4.26
C GLN A 66 10.87 -3.64 4.55
N ALA A 67 12.05 -3.82 5.16
CA ALA A 67 12.91 -2.71 5.58
C ALA A 67 13.22 -1.75 4.40
N PRO A 68 13.22 -0.43 4.64
CA PRO A 68 13.11 0.23 5.95
C PRO A 68 11.65 0.46 6.41
N LEU A 69 10.66 -0.10 5.71
CA LEU A 69 9.25 0.10 6.03
C LEU A 69 8.85 -0.70 7.27
N ARG A 70 7.94 -0.14 8.06
CA ARG A 70 7.38 -0.83 9.21
C ARG A 70 6.29 -1.80 8.79
N LYS A 71 6.40 -3.02 9.33
CA LYS A 71 5.43 -4.11 9.15
C LYS A 71 5.24 -4.54 7.69
N GLY A 72 4.21 -5.33 7.42
CA GLY A 72 3.93 -5.93 6.12
C GLY A 72 2.44 -6.06 5.86
N LYS A 73 2.08 -7.01 4.99
CA LYS A 73 0.71 -7.38 4.62
C LYS A 73 -0.26 -7.30 5.79
N ALA A 74 -1.45 -6.77 5.51
CA ALA A 74 -2.56 -6.60 6.45
C ALA A 74 -2.34 -5.59 7.59
N THR A 75 -1.32 -4.74 7.49
CA THR A 75 -1.11 -3.63 8.41
C THR A 75 -1.34 -2.28 7.74
N ILE A 76 -1.71 -1.28 8.53
CA ILE A 76 -1.92 0.12 8.10
C ILE A 76 -0.60 0.92 8.07
N TYR A 77 0.50 0.31 8.51
CA TYR A 77 1.86 0.85 8.42
C TYR A 77 2.36 0.84 6.96
N GLU A 78 3.40 1.61 6.66
CA GLU A 78 3.94 1.80 5.30
C GLU A 78 4.31 0.47 4.64
N GLY A 79 4.79 -0.52 5.39
CA GLY A 79 5.17 -1.82 4.83
C GLY A 79 3.97 -2.69 4.42
N GLY A 80 2.76 -2.39 4.90
CA GLY A 80 1.52 -3.02 4.43
C GLY A 80 0.86 -2.28 3.27
N LEU A 81 1.07 -0.97 3.16
CA LEU A 81 0.39 -0.10 2.18
C LEU A 81 1.21 0.17 0.93
N LYS A 82 2.54 0.29 1.05
CA LYS A 82 3.42 0.70 -0.04
C LYS A 82 3.76 -0.49 -0.93
N VAL A 83 3.55 -0.31 -2.23
CA VAL A 83 3.73 -1.36 -3.26
C VAL A 83 4.62 -0.87 -4.39
N PRO A 84 5.29 -1.77 -5.13
CA PRO A 84 5.97 -1.39 -6.36
C PRO A 84 4.94 -0.92 -7.41
N LEU A 85 5.29 0.11 -8.18
CA LEU A 85 4.56 0.55 -9.36
C LEU A 85 5.57 0.94 -10.45
N ALA A 86 5.49 0.29 -11.60
CA ALA A 86 6.22 0.67 -12.80
C ALA A 86 5.27 0.71 -14.00
N ILE A 87 5.35 1.77 -14.81
CA ILE A 87 4.50 1.97 -15.98
C ILE A 87 5.40 2.26 -17.19
N ARG A 88 5.27 1.47 -18.25
CA ARG A 88 5.95 1.67 -19.54
C ARG A 88 4.91 1.98 -20.61
N TRP A 89 5.12 3.08 -21.32
CA TRP A 89 4.36 3.45 -22.50
C TRP A 89 5.27 4.22 -23.46
N PRO A 90 5.81 3.55 -24.50
CA PRO A 90 6.66 4.19 -25.50
C PRO A 90 5.93 5.36 -26.18
N GLY A 91 6.69 6.40 -26.56
CA GLY A 91 6.15 7.63 -27.16
C GLY A 91 5.43 8.59 -26.19
N VAL A 92 4.97 8.11 -25.03
CA VAL A 92 4.25 8.94 -24.03
C VAL A 92 5.08 9.17 -22.77
N ILE A 93 5.63 8.11 -22.17
CA ILE A 93 6.40 8.18 -20.92
C ILE A 93 7.88 8.25 -21.26
N LYS A 94 8.58 9.26 -20.72
CA LYS A 94 10.03 9.36 -20.83
C LYS A 94 10.70 8.17 -20.11
N PRO A 95 11.48 7.32 -20.80
CA PRO A 95 12.12 6.16 -20.19
C PRO A 95 13.09 6.55 -19.06
N GLY A 96 13.27 5.65 -18.09
CA GLY A 96 14.23 5.81 -16.99
C GLY A 96 13.90 6.92 -15.98
N THR A 97 12.68 7.45 -16.01
CA THR A 97 12.25 8.50 -15.08
C THR A 97 11.62 7.95 -13.80
N ARG A 98 11.53 8.79 -12.78
CA ARG A 98 10.91 8.48 -11.49
C ARG A 98 9.96 9.61 -11.10
N CYS A 99 8.85 9.24 -10.45
CA CYS A 99 7.90 10.18 -9.86
C CYS A 99 7.73 9.86 -8.38
N SER A 100 7.83 10.87 -7.52
CA SER A 100 7.69 10.74 -6.07
C SER A 100 6.33 11.19 -5.55
N THR A 101 5.42 11.62 -6.43
CA THR A 101 4.05 11.97 -6.06
C THR A 101 3.33 10.72 -5.55
N PRO A 102 2.71 10.76 -4.35
CA PRO A 102 1.92 9.64 -3.85
C PRO A 102 0.72 9.32 -4.75
N VAL A 103 0.63 8.05 -5.13
CA VAL A 103 -0.48 7.47 -5.91
C VAL A 103 -1.07 6.28 -5.15
N ILE A 104 -2.30 5.90 -5.47
CA ILE A 104 -3.01 4.77 -4.86
C ILE A 104 -3.70 3.94 -5.94
N SER A 105 -3.91 2.64 -5.71
CA SER A 105 -4.30 1.67 -6.74
C SER A 105 -5.57 2.04 -7.52
N ASN A 106 -6.55 2.69 -6.88
CA ASN A 106 -7.77 3.15 -7.55
C ASN A 106 -7.53 4.27 -8.58
N ASP A 107 -6.37 4.94 -8.58
CA ASP A 107 -5.96 5.90 -9.63
C ASP A 107 -5.83 5.24 -11.01
N LEU A 108 -5.53 3.94 -11.05
CA LEU A 108 -5.36 3.21 -12.31
C LEU A 108 -6.65 3.18 -13.14
N PHE A 109 -7.81 3.17 -12.49
CA PHE A 109 -9.09 3.11 -13.20
C PHE A 109 -9.30 4.33 -14.10
N ASN A 110 -9.25 5.55 -13.53
CA ASN A 110 -9.42 6.77 -14.32
C ASN A 110 -8.24 7.01 -15.28
N THR A 111 -7.05 6.49 -14.96
CA THR A 111 -5.91 6.50 -15.89
C THR A 111 -6.21 5.65 -17.13
N PHE A 112 -6.75 4.43 -16.97
CA PHE A 112 -7.06 3.55 -18.10
C PHE A 112 -8.21 4.07 -18.95
N LEU A 113 -9.22 4.71 -18.35
CA LEU A 113 -10.27 5.38 -19.12
C LEU A 113 -9.70 6.49 -20.00
N GLU A 114 -8.83 7.34 -19.45
CA GLU A 114 -8.20 8.42 -20.23
C GLU A 114 -7.28 7.86 -21.34
N ILE A 115 -6.53 6.79 -21.06
CA ILE A 115 -5.71 6.09 -22.06
C ILE A 115 -6.56 5.54 -23.21
N ALA A 116 -7.74 5.01 -22.91
CA ALA A 116 -8.69 4.50 -23.89
C ALA A 116 -9.42 5.62 -24.67
N GLY A 117 -9.12 6.90 -24.43
CA GLY A 117 -9.77 8.02 -25.09
C GLY A 117 -11.18 8.33 -24.59
N MET A 118 -11.56 7.82 -23.41
CA MET A 118 -12.86 8.11 -22.82
C MET A 118 -12.86 9.53 -22.24
N GLU A 119 -13.65 10.42 -22.85
CA GLU A 119 -13.68 11.85 -22.50
C GLU A 119 -14.35 12.15 -21.14
N HIS A 120 -15.16 11.23 -20.63
CA HIS A 120 -15.88 11.40 -19.38
C HIS A 120 -15.19 10.67 -18.24
N LYS A 121 -14.57 11.45 -17.33
CA LYS A 121 -14.33 10.98 -15.97
C LYS A 121 -15.68 10.57 -15.40
N LEU A 122 -15.85 9.29 -15.08
CA LEU A 122 -17.06 8.84 -14.41
C LEU A 122 -17.23 9.68 -13.15
N LYS A 123 -18.42 10.27 -12.99
CA LYS A 123 -18.78 10.92 -11.73
C LYS A 123 -18.78 9.83 -10.66
N ASP A 124 -18.35 10.19 -9.45
CA ASP A 124 -18.32 9.30 -8.28
C ASP A 124 -17.26 8.19 -8.29
N VAL A 125 -16.12 8.41 -8.96
CA VAL A 125 -14.92 7.56 -8.84
C VAL A 125 -13.81 8.30 -8.09
N ASP A 126 -13.30 7.69 -7.01
CA ASP A 126 -12.32 8.31 -6.12
C ASP A 126 -10.92 8.53 -6.74
N GLY A 127 -10.50 7.64 -7.64
CA GLY A 127 -9.13 7.64 -8.19
C GLY A 127 -8.87 8.83 -9.12
N ALA A 128 -7.68 9.42 -9.06
CA ALA A 128 -7.25 10.43 -10.02
C ALA A 128 -6.58 9.80 -11.25
N SER A 129 -6.74 10.40 -12.43
CA SER A 129 -5.92 10.00 -13.58
C SER A 129 -4.45 10.37 -13.36
N LEU A 130 -3.54 9.42 -13.59
CA LEU A 130 -2.10 9.60 -13.49
C LEU A 130 -1.48 10.26 -14.73
N MET A 131 -2.26 10.50 -15.78
CA MET A 131 -1.77 11.04 -17.05
C MET A 131 -0.91 12.32 -16.94
N PRO A 132 -1.25 13.31 -16.07
CA PRO A 132 -0.37 14.47 -15.86
C PRO A 132 1.01 14.10 -15.33
N LEU A 133 1.10 13.06 -14.48
CA LEU A 133 2.37 12.55 -13.96
C LEU A 133 3.14 11.77 -15.02
N LEU A 134 2.44 10.92 -15.79
CA LEU A 134 3.04 10.09 -16.85
C LEU A 134 3.67 10.95 -17.96
N LYS A 135 2.99 12.05 -18.33
CA LYS A 135 3.48 13.04 -19.31
C LYS A 135 4.43 14.08 -18.72
N GLN A 136 4.65 14.07 -17.40
CA GLN A 136 5.49 15.03 -16.67
C GLN A 136 5.13 16.50 -16.93
N ASN A 137 3.84 16.80 -17.10
CA ASN A 137 3.36 18.14 -17.43
C ASN A 137 2.38 18.70 -16.37
N GLY A 138 2.23 18.02 -15.23
CA GLY A 138 1.38 18.46 -14.14
C GLY A 138 1.48 17.57 -12.90
N GLY A 139 0.58 17.81 -11.95
CA GLY A 139 0.41 17.04 -10.73
C GLY A 139 -1.00 16.43 -10.61
N LEU A 140 -1.26 15.77 -9.49
CA LEU A 140 -2.62 15.34 -9.15
C LEU A 140 -3.31 16.41 -8.33
N ASP A 141 -4.56 16.72 -8.67
CA ASP A 141 -5.43 17.57 -7.84
C ASP A 141 -6.04 16.75 -6.70
N ARG A 142 -5.17 16.30 -5.78
CA ARG A 142 -5.55 15.55 -4.58
C ARG A 142 -4.63 15.94 -3.43
N LYS A 143 -5.25 16.33 -2.31
CA LYS A 143 -4.51 16.73 -1.11
C LYS A 143 -4.12 15.54 -0.23
N ALA A 144 -5.00 14.54 -0.12
CA ALA A 144 -4.80 13.40 0.76
C ALA A 144 -5.24 12.08 0.13
N ILE A 145 -4.63 10.99 0.60
CA ILE A 145 -5.03 9.60 0.32
C ILE A 145 -5.42 8.91 1.63
N PHE A 146 -6.35 7.97 1.54
CA PHE A 146 -7.05 7.42 2.69
C PHE A 146 -7.12 5.90 2.65
N TRP A 147 -7.16 5.30 3.84
CA TRP A 147 -7.37 3.88 4.04
C TRP A 147 -8.34 3.67 5.19
N HIS A 148 -9.22 2.69 5.02
CA HIS A 148 -10.16 2.24 6.04
C HIS A 148 -10.12 0.72 6.07
N TYR A 149 -9.64 0.14 7.17
CA TYR A 149 -9.54 -1.29 7.36
C TYR A 149 -10.27 -1.70 8.65
N PRO A 150 -11.62 -1.78 8.62
CA PRO A 150 -12.47 -2.06 9.78
C PRO A 150 -12.50 -3.57 10.10
N HIS A 151 -11.37 -4.25 10.02
CA HIS A 151 -11.30 -5.71 10.15
C HIS A 151 -10.13 -6.14 11.02
N TYR A 152 -10.36 -7.15 11.86
CA TYR A 152 -9.28 -7.92 12.44
C TYR A 152 -8.76 -8.88 11.39
N HIS A 153 -7.44 -8.95 11.24
CA HIS A 153 -6.81 -9.91 10.37
C HIS A 153 -6.47 -11.21 11.13
N HIS A 154 -6.42 -12.34 10.42
CA HIS A 154 -6.05 -13.63 11.03
C HIS A 154 -4.61 -13.64 11.58
N LEU A 155 -3.76 -12.71 11.12
CA LEU A 155 -2.40 -12.48 11.64
C LEU A 155 -2.36 -11.67 12.95
N GLY A 156 -3.51 -11.41 13.58
CA GLY A 156 -3.60 -10.69 14.85
C GLY A 156 -3.59 -9.16 14.74
N PHE A 157 -3.62 -8.60 13.52
CA PHE A 157 -3.67 -7.15 13.33
C PHE A 157 -5.07 -6.59 13.58
N LYS A 158 -5.11 -5.44 14.25
CA LYS A 158 -6.33 -4.76 14.68
C LYS A 158 -6.90 -3.83 13.60
N PRO A 159 -8.22 -3.55 13.63
CA PRO A 159 -8.86 -2.57 12.77
C PRO A 159 -8.27 -1.17 12.92
N ALA A 160 -8.01 -0.50 11.81
CA ALA A 160 -7.46 0.86 11.79
C ALA A 160 -7.84 1.61 10.51
N GLY A 161 -7.69 2.93 10.57
CA GLY A 161 -7.74 3.82 9.40
C GLY A 161 -6.47 4.65 9.30
N ALA A 162 -6.20 5.15 8.10
CA ALA A 162 -5.13 6.10 7.91
C ALA A 162 -5.47 7.18 6.89
N VAL A 163 -4.85 8.33 7.05
CA VAL A 163 -4.84 9.41 6.06
C VAL A 163 -3.41 9.90 5.90
N ARG A 164 -3.00 10.12 4.66
CA ARG A 164 -1.73 10.78 4.34
C ARG A 164 -1.99 12.05 3.55
N GLU A 165 -1.45 13.16 4.04
CA GLU A 165 -1.43 14.45 3.35
C GLU A 165 0.02 14.95 3.30
N GLY A 166 0.57 15.05 2.08
CA GLY A 166 1.98 15.36 1.87
C GLY A 166 2.91 14.37 2.57
N ASP A 167 3.74 14.89 3.47
CA ASP A 167 4.78 14.13 4.18
C ASP A 167 4.24 13.42 5.44
N TYR A 168 3.04 13.78 5.90
CA TYR A 168 2.49 13.29 7.17
C TYR A 168 1.41 12.24 6.98
N LYS A 169 1.50 11.16 7.75
CA LYS A 169 0.46 10.12 7.86
C LYS A 169 -0.05 10.05 9.28
N LEU A 170 -1.37 10.11 9.43
CA LEU A 170 -2.06 9.81 10.68
C LEU A 170 -2.68 8.42 10.58
N ILE A 171 -2.53 7.64 11.65
CA ILE A 171 -3.20 6.35 11.86
C ILE A 171 -4.20 6.54 13.01
N GLU A 172 -5.43 6.07 12.84
CA GLU A 172 -6.42 5.97 13.91
C GLU A 172 -6.72 4.49 14.18
N TRP A 173 -6.48 4.05 15.41
CA TRP A 173 -6.74 2.70 15.85
C TRP A 173 -8.17 2.60 16.38
N TYR A 174 -9.02 1.84 15.69
CA TYR A 174 -10.46 1.89 15.94
C TYR A 174 -10.85 1.24 17.26
N GLU A 175 -10.22 0.13 17.63
CA GLU A 175 -10.48 -0.53 18.92
C GLU A 175 -10.12 0.42 20.09
N GLU A 176 -8.93 1.00 20.07
CA GLU A 176 -8.44 1.93 21.08
C GLU A 176 -9.31 3.19 21.15
N THR A 177 -9.74 3.70 20.00
CA THR A 177 -10.65 4.85 19.91
C THR A 177 -12.01 4.54 20.52
N LEU A 178 -12.63 3.41 20.16
CA LEU A 178 -13.95 3.01 20.65
C LEU A 178 -13.94 2.69 22.15
N LEU A 179 -12.87 2.05 22.62
CA LEU A 179 -12.70 1.71 24.04
C LEU A 179 -12.12 2.88 24.86
N LYS A 180 -11.88 4.04 24.25
CA LYS A 180 -11.30 5.23 24.88
C LYS A 180 -9.98 4.93 25.62
N LYS A 181 -9.16 4.06 25.03
CA LYS A 181 -7.82 3.73 25.54
C LYS A 181 -6.81 4.80 25.12
N GLU A 182 -5.58 4.69 25.63
CA GLU A 182 -4.44 5.44 25.13
C GLU A 182 -4.06 5.00 23.70
N ASN A 183 -3.19 5.77 23.03
CA ASN A 183 -2.70 5.47 21.67
C ASN A 183 -3.80 5.31 20.61
N GLN A 184 -4.89 6.08 20.72
CA GLN A 184 -5.98 6.10 19.72
C GLN A 184 -5.49 6.54 18.35
N VAL A 185 -4.48 7.40 18.31
CA VAL A 185 -3.89 7.94 17.09
C VAL A 185 -2.38 7.97 17.19
N ASN A 186 -1.71 7.80 16.06
CA ASN A 186 -0.29 8.11 15.89
C ASN A 186 -0.11 8.99 14.66
N LEU A 187 0.95 9.80 14.66
CA LEU A 187 1.30 10.69 13.56
C LEU A 187 2.77 10.49 13.18
N TYR A 188 3.05 10.26 11.90
CA TYR A 188 4.41 10.05 11.41
C TYR A 188 4.71 10.97 10.22
N ASN A 189 5.96 11.42 10.11
CA ASN A 189 6.48 11.99 8.87
C ASN A 189 7.06 10.87 8.00
N VAL A 190 6.24 10.26 7.15
CA VAL A 190 6.60 9.05 6.37
C VAL A 190 7.60 9.33 5.24
N ARG A 191 7.87 10.60 4.93
CA ARG A 191 8.92 10.96 3.97
C ARG A 191 10.31 10.88 4.59
N GLN A 192 10.45 11.35 5.82
CA GLN A 192 11.73 11.36 6.55
C GLN A 192 11.92 10.09 7.40
N ASP A 193 10.82 9.51 7.87
CA ASP A 193 10.78 8.31 8.71
C ASP A 193 9.83 7.27 8.09
N PRO A 194 10.25 6.59 7.01
CA PRO A 194 9.43 5.56 6.35
C PRO A 194 9.22 4.31 7.21
N GLY A 195 10.01 4.16 8.28
CA GLY A 195 9.87 3.11 9.28
C GLY A 195 8.91 3.47 10.41
N GLU A 196 8.27 4.65 10.37
CA GLU A 196 7.26 5.06 11.35
C GLU A 196 7.70 4.79 12.79
N THR A 197 8.94 5.17 13.08
CA THR A 197 9.66 4.87 14.32
C THR A 197 9.44 5.94 15.38
N ARG A 198 9.13 7.17 14.97
CA ARG A 198 8.89 8.30 15.87
C ARG A 198 7.47 8.84 15.73
N ASP A 199 6.65 8.59 16.74
CA ASP A 199 5.32 9.19 16.83
C ASP A 199 5.40 10.67 17.22
N LEU A 200 4.76 11.52 16.42
CA LEU A 200 4.72 12.98 16.54
C LEU A 200 3.38 13.47 17.10
N ALA A 201 2.45 12.58 17.48
CA ALA A 201 1.09 12.97 17.85
C ALA A 201 1.05 13.97 19.02
N ALA A 202 1.89 13.76 20.04
CA ALA A 202 2.00 14.66 21.19
C ALA A 202 2.65 16.01 20.84
N GLU A 203 3.56 16.02 19.86
CA GLU A 203 4.31 17.22 19.45
C GLU A 203 3.52 18.09 18.45
N MET A 204 2.59 17.49 17.70
CA MET A 204 1.85 18.17 16.63
C MET A 204 0.32 18.00 16.76
N PRO A 205 -0.29 18.37 17.90
CA PRO A 205 -1.72 18.13 18.15
C PRO A 205 -2.65 18.81 17.13
N GLY A 206 -2.25 19.98 16.59
CA GLY A 206 -3.00 20.66 15.53
C GLY A 206 -3.04 19.86 14.22
N LYS A 207 -1.94 19.19 13.86
CA LYS A 207 -1.88 18.32 12.67
C LYS A 207 -2.69 17.04 12.89
N VAL A 208 -2.65 16.48 14.10
CA VAL A 208 -3.50 15.35 14.50
C VAL A 208 -4.98 15.71 14.31
N ALA A 209 -5.42 16.85 14.85
CA ALA A 209 -6.80 17.29 14.75
C ALA A 209 -7.25 17.48 13.29
N ASP A 210 -6.43 18.16 12.48
CA ASP A 210 -6.69 18.38 11.05
C ASP A 210 -6.82 17.06 10.26
N LEU A 211 -5.83 16.17 10.38
CA LEU A 211 -5.83 14.90 9.64
C LEU A 211 -6.94 13.97 10.12
N ARG A 212 -7.18 13.88 11.43
CA ARG A 212 -8.28 13.07 11.97
C ARG A 212 -9.64 13.57 11.47
N ALA A 213 -9.86 14.88 11.44
CA ALA A 213 -11.09 15.46 10.88
C ALA A 213 -11.27 15.11 9.40
N LYS A 214 -10.20 15.18 8.59
CA LYS A 214 -10.22 14.75 7.17
C LYS A 214 -10.55 13.27 7.02
N LEU A 215 -9.94 12.40 7.82
CA LEU A 215 -10.22 10.96 7.81
C LEU A 215 -11.70 10.68 8.13
N HIS A 216 -12.25 11.34 9.14
CA HIS A 216 -13.66 11.18 9.53
C HIS A 216 -14.62 11.70 8.46
N ALA A 217 -14.31 12.87 7.87
CA ALA A 217 -15.11 13.44 6.79
C ALA A 217 -15.11 12.54 5.55
N TRP A 218 -13.95 12.00 5.15
CA TRP A 218 -13.85 11.05 4.04
C TRP A 218 -14.61 9.76 4.32
N ARG A 219 -14.47 9.15 5.50
CA ARG A 219 -15.23 7.94 5.86
C ARG A 219 -16.74 8.16 5.74
N LYS A 220 -17.23 9.32 6.19
CA LYS A 220 -18.64 9.70 6.02
C LYS A 220 -19.03 9.86 4.55
N SER A 221 -18.19 10.49 3.73
CA SER A 221 -18.52 10.73 2.32
C SER A 221 -18.59 9.46 1.49
N VAL A 222 -17.79 8.44 1.82
CA VAL A 222 -17.80 7.14 1.12
C VAL A 222 -18.76 6.12 1.74
N GLY A 223 -19.52 6.50 2.76
CA GLY A 223 -20.43 5.57 3.46
C GLY A 223 -19.69 4.40 4.13
N ALA A 224 -18.50 4.65 4.67
CA ALA A 224 -17.67 3.62 5.29
C ALA A 224 -18.41 2.88 6.43
N GLN A 225 -18.20 1.57 6.53
CA GLN A 225 -18.75 0.77 7.61
C GLN A 225 -17.99 1.04 8.91
N GLU A 226 -18.70 1.60 9.90
CA GLU A 226 -18.12 1.88 11.20
C GLU A 226 -18.05 0.65 12.09
N MET A 227 -17.02 0.61 12.94
CA MET A 227 -16.85 -0.45 13.94
C MET A 227 -17.76 -0.21 15.13
N THR A 228 -18.32 -1.30 15.68
CA THR A 228 -19.12 -1.28 16.91
C THR A 228 -18.47 -2.16 17.98
N ILE A 229 -18.76 -1.85 19.24
CA ILE A 229 -18.32 -2.68 20.37
C ILE A 229 -19.11 -4.00 20.31
N ASN A 230 -18.40 -5.13 20.36
CA ASN A 230 -19.03 -6.43 20.52
C ASN A 230 -19.63 -6.54 21.95
N PRO A 231 -20.97 -6.57 22.11
CA PRO A 231 -21.60 -6.64 23.43
C PRO A 231 -21.36 -7.98 24.14
N ASN A 232 -20.97 -9.01 23.39
CA ASN A 232 -20.68 -10.36 23.88
C ASN A 232 -19.18 -10.63 24.00
N TYR A 233 -18.34 -9.58 24.02
CA TYR A 233 -16.90 -9.76 24.19
C TYR A 233 -16.62 -10.41 25.55
N ASN A 234 -15.85 -11.51 25.53
CA ASN A 234 -15.37 -12.17 26.71
C ASN A 234 -13.84 -12.07 26.75
N PRO A 235 -13.24 -11.35 27.71
CA PRO A 235 -11.80 -11.19 27.80
C PRO A 235 -11.06 -12.53 27.99
N ASP A 236 -11.69 -13.51 28.64
CA ASP A 236 -11.10 -14.84 28.86
C ASP A 236 -10.97 -15.63 27.56
N LYS A 237 -11.69 -15.24 26.50
CA LYS A 237 -11.65 -15.87 25.18
C LYS A 237 -10.77 -15.13 24.16
N ALA A 238 -10.13 -14.03 24.56
CA ALA A 238 -9.41 -13.16 23.63
C ALA A 238 -8.18 -13.83 22.97
N GLY A 239 -7.56 -14.82 23.61
CA GLY A 239 -6.39 -15.55 23.11
C GLY A 239 -6.69 -16.85 22.33
N VAL A 240 -7.96 -17.31 22.29
CA VAL A 240 -8.32 -18.64 21.76
C VAL A 240 -8.14 -18.75 20.24
N ARG A 241 -7.90 -17.62 19.53
CA ARG A 241 -7.56 -17.64 18.10
C ARG A 241 -6.14 -18.12 17.80
N GLU A 242 -5.23 -18.20 18.78
CA GLU A 242 -3.89 -18.77 18.57
C GLU A 242 -3.92 -20.30 18.36
N GLU A 243 -5.03 -20.97 18.69
CA GLU A 243 -5.15 -22.44 18.64
C GLU A 243 -5.88 -22.99 17.40
N ILE A 244 -6.35 -22.14 16.47
CA ILE A 244 -6.82 -22.65 15.18
C ILE A 244 -5.57 -22.94 14.33
N GLN A 245 -4.99 -24.12 14.57
CA GLN A 245 -4.01 -24.76 13.71
C GLN A 245 -4.51 -24.71 12.26
N THR A 246 -3.66 -24.17 11.41
CA THR A 246 -3.77 -24.34 9.96
C THR A 246 -3.54 -25.82 9.65
N ASP A 247 -4.62 -26.59 9.56
CA ASP A 247 -4.66 -27.81 8.77
C ASP A 247 -4.60 -27.48 7.26
#